data_AF-A0A2R8FCJ3-F1
#
_entry.id   AF-A0A2R8FCJ3-F1
#
_cell.length_a   1.000
_cell.length_b   1.000
_cell.length_c   1.000
_cell.angle_alpha   90.00
_cell.angle_beta   90.00
_cell.angle_gamma   90.00
#
_symmetry.space_group_name_H-M   'P 1'
#
loop_
_entity.id
_entity.type
_entity.pdbx_description
1 polymer ?
#
loop_
_entity_poly.entity_id
_entity_poly.type
_entity_poly.pdbx_seq_one_letter_code
_entity_poly.pdbx_strand_id
1 'polypeptide(L)'
;MGCIFYVIVSSILLGSCLGAYCQLYYSVKSIVCSWDVLMIHALEKRYALISLAHLIGEEDFQSKREIDFLLKCDKMPWRSFLKNSHDILPTFKEMEDLLPERLQIFLKDLENIQSEDQVIFYIENFWASKNLFDFEIFAYEQAVEKYVKLRQRMSLRLACSLFRFLDLPVIQFSR
;
A
#
# COMPACT_ATOMS: atom_id res chain seq x y z
N MET A 1 -41.01 12.16 32.41
CA MET A 1 -40.17 13.11 31.65
C MET A 1 -38.68 12.70 31.62
N GLY A 2 -38.04 12.38 32.75
CA GLY A 2 -36.61 12.00 32.78
C GLY A 2 -36.20 10.78 31.93
N CYS A 3 -37.01 9.70 31.92
CA CYS A 3 -36.69 8.50 31.13
C CYS A 3 -36.72 8.74 29.61
N ILE A 4 -37.66 9.55 29.11
CA ILE A 4 -37.78 9.85 27.67
C ILE A 4 -36.57 10.67 27.21
N PHE A 5 -36.16 11.66 28.01
CA PHE A 5 -34.97 12.46 27.73
C PHE A 5 -33.70 11.59 27.68
N TYR A 6 -33.54 10.65 28.62
CA TYR A 6 -32.41 9.74 28.63
C TYR A 6 -32.35 8.86 27.38
N VAL A 7 -33.49 8.28 26.97
CA VAL A 7 -33.58 7.45 25.75
C VAL A 7 -33.26 8.24 24.48
N ILE A 8 -33.71 9.49 24.39
CA ILE A 8 -33.41 10.36 23.24
C ILE A 8 -31.90 10.66 23.18
N VAL A 9 -31.31 11.09 24.31
CA VAL A 9 -29.89 11.43 24.38
C VAL A 9 -29.01 10.20 24.10
N SER A 10 -29.33 9.04 24.67
CA SER A 10 -28.57 7.80 24.43
C SER A 10 -28.65 7.37 22.97
N SER A 11 -29.80 7.52 22.32
CA SER A 11 -29.97 7.18 20.90
C SER A 11 -29.15 8.08 19.99
N ILE A 12 -29.11 9.39 20.28
CA ILE A 12 -28.28 10.34 19.53
C ILE A 12 -26.79 10.01 19.70
N LEU A 13 -26.34 9.72 20.92
CA LEU A 13 -24.95 9.37 21.20
C LEU A 13 -24.53 8.06 20.52
N LEU A 14 -25.38 7.03 20.55
CA LEU A 14 -25.12 5.76 19.86
C LEU A 14 -25.08 5.96 18.34
N GLY A 15 -26.02 6.72 17.77
CA GLY A 15 -26.03 7.05 16.35
C GLY A 15 -24.78 7.80 15.92
N SER A 16 -24.35 8.78 16.71
CA SER A 16 -23.10 9.53 16.47
C SER A 16 -21.86 8.62 16.55
N CYS A 17 -21.80 7.75 17.55
CA CYS A 17 -20.71 6.78 17.72
C CYS A 17 -20.63 5.78 16.56
N LEU A 18 -21.78 5.30 16.08
CA LEU A 18 -21.86 4.39 14.94
C LEU A 18 -21.48 5.10 13.62
N GLY A 19 -21.93 6.33 13.41
CA GLY A 19 -21.51 7.14 12.27
C GLY A 19 -20.00 7.39 12.27
N ALA A 20 -19.42 7.68 13.44
CA ALA A 20 -17.98 7.82 13.64
C ALA A 20 -17.22 6.53 13.31
N TYR A 21 -17.71 5.38 13.78
CA TYR A 21 -17.16 4.07 13.44
C TYR A 21 -17.16 3.82 11.93
N CYS A 22 -18.31 4.02 11.28
CA CYS A 22 -18.44 3.83 9.84
C CYS A 22 -17.46 4.72 9.08
N GLN A 23 -17.35 6.00 9.45
CA GLN A 23 -16.44 6.94 8.80
C GLN A 23 -14.98 6.50 8.89
N LEU A 24 -14.52 6.08 10.08
CA LEU A 24 -13.16 5.57 10.27
C LEU A 24 -12.95 4.26 9.51
N TYR A 25 -13.92 3.35 9.55
CA TYR A 25 -13.86 2.08 8.85
C TYR A 25 -13.76 2.26 7.34
N TYR A 26 -14.57 3.14 6.75
CA TYR A 26 -14.49 3.47 5.32
C TYR A 26 -13.15 4.10 4.96
N SER A 27 -12.61 4.97 5.82
CA SER A 27 -11.29 5.56 5.59
C SER A 27 -10.19 4.51 5.60
N VAL A 28 -10.23 3.54 6.52
CA VAL A 28 -9.31 2.41 6.54
C VAL A 28 -9.48 1.55 5.28
N LYS A 29 -10.72 1.28 4.86
CA LYS A 29 -10.98 0.51 3.64
C LYS A 29 -10.44 1.20 2.40
N SER A 30 -10.52 2.53 2.32
CA SER A 30 -9.88 3.30 1.25
C SER A 30 -8.38 3.05 1.20
N ILE A 31 -7.69 3.05 2.35
CA ILE A 31 -6.25 2.78 2.44
C ILE A 31 -5.93 1.37 1.97
N VAL A 32 -6.70 0.38 2.44
CA VAL A 32 -6.49 -1.02 2.06
C VAL A 32 -6.69 -1.21 0.56
N CYS A 33 -7.75 -0.64 -0.02
CA CYS A 33 -7.97 -0.71 -1.47
C CYS A 33 -6.80 -0.11 -2.26
N SER A 34 -6.33 1.09 -1.88
CA SER A 34 -5.18 1.71 -2.55
C SER A 34 -3.90 0.91 -2.36
N TRP A 35 -3.70 0.32 -1.17
CA TRP A 35 -2.59 -0.58 -0.89
C TRP A 35 -2.63 -1.82 -1.78
N ASP A 36 -3.78 -2.50 -1.90
CA ASP A 36 -3.92 -3.70 -2.72
C ASP A 36 -3.57 -3.42 -4.20
N VAL A 37 -3.98 -2.26 -4.73
CA VAL A 37 -3.61 -1.83 -6.09
C VAL A 37 -2.10 -1.56 -6.21
N LEU A 38 -1.51 -0.85 -5.25
CA LEU A 38 -0.06 -0.62 -5.21
C LEU A 38 0.73 -1.93 -5.19
N MET A 39 0.25 -2.91 -4.44
CA MET A 39 0.87 -4.23 -4.31
C MET A 39 0.88 -4.99 -5.63
N ILE A 40 -0.20 -4.91 -6.41
CA ILE A 40 -0.28 -5.52 -7.75
C ILE A 40 0.81 -4.94 -8.64
N HIS A 41 0.88 -3.62 -8.78
CA HIS A 41 1.88 -2.98 -9.65
C HIS A 41 3.31 -3.15 -9.12
N ALA A 42 3.48 -3.19 -7.80
CA ALA A 42 4.76 -3.52 -7.19
C ALA A 42 5.23 -4.92 -7.58
N LEU A 43 4.35 -5.92 -7.53
CA LEU A 43 4.63 -7.29 -7.94
C LEU A 43 4.93 -7.39 -9.43
N GLU A 44 4.13 -6.76 -10.29
CA GLU A 44 4.33 -6.76 -11.75
C GLU A 44 5.73 -6.25 -12.14
N LYS A 45 6.20 -5.18 -11.49
CA LYS A 45 7.57 -4.67 -11.68
C LYS A 45 8.64 -5.72 -11.34
N ARG A 46 8.50 -6.47 -10.23
CA ARG A 46 9.48 -7.50 -9.83
C ARG A 46 9.41 -8.71 -10.74
N TYR A 47 8.23 -9.12 -11.20
CA TYR A 47 8.10 -10.21 -12.18
C TYR A 47 8.75 -9.84 -13.52
N ALA A 48 8.61 -8.59 -13.96
CA ALA A 48 9.30 -8.09 -15.15
C ALA A 48 10.83 -8.13 -14.97
N LEU A 49 11.36 -7.70 -13.81
CA LEU A 49 12.79 -7.78 -13.51
C LEU A 49 13.33 -9.21 -13.48
N ILE A 50 12.61 -10.15 -12.84
CA ILE A 50 13.01 -11.56 -12.84
C ILE A 50 13.02 -12.13 -14.25
N SER A 51 12.05 -11.75 -15.07
CA SER A 51 11.99 -12.20 -16.47
C SER A 51 13.17 -11.65 -17.28
N LEU A 52 13.55 -10.39 -17.07
CA LEU A 52 14.75 -9.81 -17.66
C LEU A 52 16.04 -10.50 -17.19
N ALA A 53 16.19 -10.73 -15.89
CA ALA A 53 17.34 -11.46 -15.34
C ALA A 53 17.47 -12.86 -15.94
N HIS A 54 16.35 -13.57 -16.09
CA HIS A 54 16.33 -14.90 -16.70
C HIS A 54 16.78 -14.89 -18.17
N LEU A 55 16.45 -13.85 -18.93
CA LEU A 55 16.91 -13.69 -20.32
C LEU A 55 18.42 -13.45 -20.42
N ILE A 56 19.02 -12.77 -19.43
CA ILE A 56 20.47 -12.52 -19.35
C ILE A 56 21.21 -13.76 -18.77
N GLY A 57 20.48 -14.75 -18.27
CA GLY A 57 21.04 -15.94 -17.63
C GLY A 57 21.46 -15.74 -16.17
N GLU A 58 20.99 -14.66 -15.54
CA GLU A 58 21.25 -14.34 -14.13
C GLU A 58 20.07 -14.73 -13.22
N GLU A 59 20.37 -14.95 -11.94
CA GLU A 59 19.35 -15.16 -10.91
C GLU A 59 19.16 -13.92 -10.05
N ASP A 60 17.99 -13.27 -10.17
CA ASP A 60 17.60 -12.16 -9.30
C ASP A 60 17.00 -12.66 -7.98
N PHE A 61 17.87 -13.09 -7.06
CA PHE A 61 17.48 -13.51 -5.71
C PHE A 61 16.84 -12.38 -4.90
N GLN A 62 17.18 -11.13 -5.19
CA GLN A 62 16.62 -9.99 -4.46
C GLN A 62 15.16 -9.78 -4.83
N SER A 63 14.82 -9.73 -6.11
CA SER A 63 13.43 -9.61 -6.56
C SER A 63 12.58 -10.80 -6.12
N LYS A 64 13.13 -12.02 -6.06
CA LYS A 64 12.43 -13.19 -5.49
C LYS A 64 12.06 -12.95 -4.01
N ARG A 65 13.01 -12.49 -3.19
CA ARG A 65 12.75 -12.16 -1.76
C ARG A 65 11.75 -11.03 -1.59
N GLU A 66 11.82 -10.01 -2.44
CA GLU A 66 10.86 -8.91 -2.43
C GLU A 66 9.46 -9.39 -2.78
N ILE A 67 9.30 -10.26 -3.79
CA ILE A 67 8.00 -10.86 -4.11
C ILE A 67 7.46 -11.64 -2.92
N ASP A 68 8.27 -12.45 -2.24
CA ASP A 68 7.82 -13.21 -1.07
C ASP A 68 7.34 -12.28 0.06
N PHE A 69 8.07 -11.18 0.30
CA PHE A 69 7.65 -10.14 1.25
C PHE A 69 6.33 -9.49 0.81
N LEU A 70 6.21 -9.15 -0.46
CA LEU A 70 5.03 -8.48 -1.02
C LEU A 70 3.79 -9.39 -0.95
N LEU A 71 3.91 -10.64 -1.36
CA LEU A 71 2.83 -11.64 -1.28
C LEU A 71 2.39 -11.91 0.16
N LYS A 72 3.32 -11.84 1.12
CA LYS A 72 2.99 -11.95 2.54
C LYS A 72 2.19 -10.74 3.03
N CYS A 73 2.49 -9.54 2.53
CA CYS A 73 1.77 -8.32 2.87
C CYS A 73 0.38 -8.27 2.21
N ASP A 74 0.25 -8.70 0.96
CA ASP A 74 -1.01 -8.79 0.21
C ASP A 74 -2.05 -9.69 0.93
N LYS A 75 -1.59 -10.83 1.45
CA LYS A 75 -2.46 -11.77 2.19
C LYS A 75 -2.77 -11.32 3.62
N MET A 76 -2.23 -10.20 4.08
CA MET A 76 -2.34 -9.76 5.46
C MET A 76 -3.72 -9.11 5.72
N PRO A 77 -4.45 -9.52 6.77
CA PRO A 77 -5.67 -8.81 7.16
C PRO A 77 -5.36 -7.34 7.47
N TRP A 78 -6.24 -6.42 7.05
CA TRP A 78 -6.01 -4.98 7.22
C TRP A 78 -5.61 -4.56 8.64
N ARG A 79 -6.17 -5.20 9.69
CA ARG A 79 -5.80 -4.91 11.08
C ARG A 79 -4.35 -5.25 11.38
N SER A 80 -3.88 -6.38 10.86
CA SER A 80 -2.49 -6.81 10.98
C SER A 80 -1.57 -5.89 10.17
N PHE A 81 -2.01 -5.48 8.97
CA PHE A 81 -1.28 -4.48 8.18
C PHE A 81 -1.11 -3.17 8.96
N LEU A 82 -2.20 -2.59 9.48
CA LEU A 82 -2.13 -1.37 10.29
C LEU A 82 -1.19 -1.52 11.49
N LYS A 83 -1.26 -2.65 12.20
CA LYS A 83 -0.41 -2.93 13.36
C LYS A 83 1.08 -2.97 13.01
N ASN A 84 1.41 -3.53 11.85
CA ASN A 84 2.79 -3.73 11.40
C ASN A 84 3.25 -2.65 10.40
N SER A 85 2.43 -1.61 10.17
CA SER A 85 2.65 -0.61 9.12
C SER A 85 3.95 0.18 9.31
N HIS A 86 4.39 0.37 10.55
CA HIS A 86 5.67 0.99 10.90
C HIS A 86 6.90 0.20 10.43
N ASP A 87 6.76 -1.11 10.22
CA ASP A 87 7.83 -1.95 9.70
C ASP A 87 7.64 -2.17 8.19
N ILE A 88 6.40 -2.42 7.76
CA ILE A 88 6.08 -2.74 6.36
C ILE A 88 6.38 -1.57 5.42
N LEU A 89 5.92 -0.36 5.77
CA LEU A 89 5.95 0.77 4.83
C LEU A 89 7.35 1.33 4.59
N PRO A 90 8.25 1.46 5.59
CA PRO A 90 9.64 1.84 5.32
C PRO A 90 10.38 0.81 4.47
N THR A 91 10.25 -0.47 4.80
CA THR A 91 10.86 -1.55 4.01
C THR A 91 10.34 -1.56 2.58
N PHE A 92 9.03 -1.35 2.39
CA PHE A 92 8.45 -1.24 1.06
C PHE A 92 9.02 -0.04 0.29
N LYS A 93 9.19 1.11 0.95
CA LYS A 93 9.80 2.30 0.34
C LYS A 93 11.24 2.05 -0.10
N GLU A 94 12.06 1.43 0.76
CA GLU A 94 13.45 1.08 0.43
C GLU A 94 13.52 0.15 -0.79
N MET A 95 12.62 -0.83 -0.88
CA MET A 95 12.54 -1.72 -2.05
C MET A 95 12.22 -0.97 -3.35
N GLU A 96 11.33 0.03 -3.28
CA GLU A 96 10.97 0.88 -4.42
C GLU A 96 12.10 1.83 -4.83
N ASP A 97 12.80 2.42 -3.87
CA ASP A 97 13.92 3.34 -4.13
C ASP A 97 15.11 2.63 -4.81
N LEU A 98 15.35 1.34 -4.51
CA LEU A 98 16.42 0.52 -5.09
C LEU A 98 16.06 -0.13 -6.45
N LEU A 99 14.80 -0.03 -6.87
CA LEU A 99 14.30 -0.68 -8.09
C LEU A 99 14.92 -0.12 -9.39
N PRO A 100 15.09 1.21 -9.56
CA PRO A 100 15.65 1.79 -10.78
C PRO A 100 17.11 1.42 -11.01
N GLU A 101 17.90 1.35 -9.93
CA GLU A 101 19.32 0.96 -10.00
C GLU A 101 19.46 -0.47 -10.50
N ARG A 102 18.61 -1.38 -10.01
CA ARG A 102 18.57 -2.78 -10.47
C ARG A 102 18.18 -2.92 -11.92
N LEU A 103 17.17 -2.18 -12.37
CA LEU A 103 16.81 -2.16 -13.80
C LEU A 103 18.02 -1.73 -14.65
N GLN A 104 18.75 -0.68 -14.24
CA GLN A 104 19.92 -0.22 -14.99
C GLN A 104 21.05 -1.24 -15.07
N ILE A 105 21.21 -2.09 -14.05
CA ILE A 105 22.19 -3.18 -14.09
C ILE A 105 21.82 -4.15 -15.20
N PHE A 106 20.60 -4.68 -15.18
CA PHE A 106 20.14 -5.61 -16.21
C PHE A 106 20.16 -4.99 -17.61
N LEU A 107 19.77 -3.72 -17.74
CA LEU A 107 19.76 -3.03 -19.04
C LEU A 107 21.16 -2.93 -19.68
N LYS A 108 22.24 -2.84 -18.89
CA LYS A 108 23.61 -2.77 -19.42
C LYS A 108 24.08 -4.10 -20.01
N ASP A 109 23.57 -5.21 -19.51
CA ASP A 109 23.98 -6.55 -19.92
C ASP A 109 23.14 -7.10 -21.10
N LEU A 110 22.17 -6.31 -21.59
CA LEU A 110 21.27 -6.70 -22.70
C LEU A 110 21.90 -6.59 -24.10
N GLU A 111 23.07 -5.98 -24.27
CA GLU A 111 23.66 -5.65 -25.58
C GLU A 111 23.92 -6.86 -26.51
N ASN A 112 23.84 -8.10 -25.99
CA ASN A 112 24.15 -9.32 -26.74
C ASN A 112 22.99 -10.34 -26.84
N ILE A 113 21.74 -9.96 -26.57
CA ILE A 113 20.61 -10.91 -26.50
C ILE A 113 19.88 -11.03 -27.85
N GLN A 114 19.75 -12.27 -28.35
CA GLN A 114 19.07 -12.59 -29.62
C GLN A 114 17.54 -12.41 -29.59
N SER A 115 16.94 -12.15 -28.42
CA SER A 115 15.49 -12.07 -28.19
C SER A 115 15.03 -10.63 -27.90
N GLU A 116 15.36 -9.69 -28.79
CA GLU A 116 15.04 -8.25 -28.65
C GLU A 116 13.56 -7.99 -28.34
N ASP A 117 12.63 -8.66 -29.04
CA ASP A 117 11.19 -8.47 -28.83
C ASP A 117 10.73 -8.82 -27.41
N GLN A 118 11.30 -9.88 -26.81
CA GLN A 118 10.95 -10.30 -25.44
C GLN A 118 11.53 -9.34 -24.41
N VAL A 119 12.76 -8.86 -24.66
CA VAL A 119 13.42 -7.85 -23.82
C VAL A 119 12.60 -6.56 -23.80
N ILE A 120 12.20 -6.06 -24.98
CA ILE A 120 11.36 -4.86 -25.11
C ILE A 120 10.04 -5.04 -24.35
N PHE A 121 9.35 -6.16 -24.54
CA PHE A 121 8.09 -6.44 -23.85
C PHE A 121 8.21 -6.36 -22.32
N TYR A 122 9.25 -6.94 -21.71
CA TYR A 122 9.42 -6.88 -20.27
C TYR A 122 9.81 -5.48 -19.77
N ILE A 123 10.60 -4.73 -20.52
CA ILE A 123 10.93 -3.34 -20.22
C ILE A 123 9.67 -2.47 -20.28
N GLU A 124 8.84 -2.61 -21.31
CA GLU A 124 7.58 -1.89 -21.45
C GLU A 124 6.63 -2.20 -20.30
N ASN A 125 6.46 -3.47 -19.95
CA ASN A 125 5.64 -3.88 -18.82
C ASN A 125 6.14 -3.30 -17.49
N PHE A 126 7.47 -3.27 -17.28
CA PHE A 126 8.06 -2.66 -16.10
C PHE A 126 7.71 -1.16 -16.02
N TRP A 127 7.92 -0.41 -17.10
CA TRP A 127 7.65 1.03 -17.12
C TRP A 127 6.17 1.36 -17.05
N ALA A 128 5.31 0.58 -17.71
CA ALA A 128 3.86 0.71 -17.59
C ALA A 128 3.42 0.52 -16.14
N SER A 129 3.90 -0.53 -15.48
CA SER A 129 3.62 -0.80 -14.06
C SER A 129 4.19 0.28 -13.16
N LYS A 130 5.37 0.85 -13.47
CA LYS A 130 5.94 1.97 -12.73
C LYS A 130 5.09 3.23 -12.82
N ASN A 131 4.60 3.56 -14.01
CA ASN A 131 3.75 4.73 -14.21
C ASN A 131 2.41 4.59 -13.47
N LEU A 132 1.78 3.42 -13.53
CA LEU A 132 0.56 3.12 -12.78
C LEU A 132 0.81 3.19 -11.27
N PHE A 133 1.93 2.62 -10.82
CA PHE A 133 2.35 2.69 -9.42
C PHE A 133 2.53 4.12 -8.93
N ASP A 134 3.19 4.99 -9.71
CA ASP A 134 3.42 6.39 -9.34
C ASP A 134 2.12 7.19 -9.27
N PHE A 135 1.16 6.88 -10.13
CA PHE A 135 -0.18 7.44 -10.07
C PHE A 135 -0.93 7.01 -8.79
N GLU A 136 -0.90 5.72 -8.47
CA GLU A 136 -1.62 5.15 -7.33
C GLU A 136 -0.99 5.49 -5.97
N ILE A 137 0.32 5.79 -5.92
CA ILE A 137 0.99 6.26 -4.70
C ILE A 137 0.26 7.47 -4.14
N PHE A 138 -0.10 8.42 -5.01
CA PHE A 138 -0.76 9.65 -4.59
C PHE A 138 -2.13 9.36 -3.97
N ALA A 139 -2.89 8.43 -4.54
CA ALA A 139 -4.17 8.01 -3.99
C ALA A 139 -4.02 7.37 -2.60
N TYR A 140 -3.01 6.52 -2.42
CA TYR A 140 -2.68 5.91 -1.14
C TYR A 140 -2.29 6.96 -0.08
N GLU A 141 -1.38 7.87 -0.41
CA GLU A 141 -0.91 8.91 0.50
C GLU A 141 -2.05 9.82 0.95
N GLN A 142 -2.92 10.22 0.02
CA GLN A 142 -4.12 10.99 0.36
C GLN A 142 -5.07 10.22 1.27
N ALA A 143 -5.25 8.91 1.04
CA ALA A 143 -6.10 8.07 1.88
C ALA A 143 -5.53 7.97 3.31
N VAL A 144 -4.21 7.79 3.45
CA VAL A 144 -3.51 7.77 4.74
C VAL A 144 -3.63 9.12 5.43
N GLU A 145 -3.35 10.22 4.74
CA GLU A 145 -3.44 11.56 5.31
C GLU A 145 -4.86 11.88 5.80
N LYS A 146 -5.88 11.53 5.00
CA LYS A 146 -7.29 11.68 5.36
C LYS A 146 -7.65 10.86 6.60
N TYR A 147 -7.19 9.62 6.70
CA TYR A 147 -7.41 8.78 7.86
C TYR A 147 -6.79 9.34 9.13
N VAL A 148 -5.51 9.74 9.06
CA VAL A 148 -4.78 10.31 10.21
C VAL A 148 -5.47 11.59 10.68
N LYS A 149 -5.84 12.49 9.76
CA LYS A 149 -6.61 13.70 10.07
C LYS A 149 -7.97 13.39 10.71
N LEU A 150 -8.69 12.39 10.21
CA LEU A 150 -9.98 11.97 10.79
C LEU A 150 -9.80 11.41 12.20
N ARG A 151 -8.84 10.52 12.40
CA ARG A 151 -8.56 9.87 13.68
C ARG A 151 -8.19 10.87 14.79
N GLN A 152 -7.54 11.97 14.44
CA GLN A 152 -7.15 13.04 15.37
C GLN A 152 -8.33 13.93 15.82
N ARG A 153 -9.49 13.90 15.13
CA ARG A 153 -10.65 14.73 15.50
C ARG A 153 -11.20 14.32 16.87
N MET A 154 -11.41 15.31 17.73
CA MET A 154 -11.95 15.12 19.09
C MET A 154 -13.27 14.34 19.10
N SER A 155 -14.16 14.62 18.16
CA SER A 155 -15.46 13.94 18.02
C SER A 155 -15.35 12.44 17.74
N LEU A 156 -14.22 12.00 17.19
CA LEU A 156 -13.98 10.60 16.80
C LEU A 156 -13.16 9.82 17.84
N ARG A 157 -12.56 10.49 18.84
CA ARG A 157 -11.69 9.84 19.85
C ARG A 157 -12.36 8.70 20.60
N LEU A 158 -13.63 8.89 20.97
CA LEU A 158 -14.41 7.85 21.67
C LEU A 158 -14.58 6.61 20.79
N ALA A 159 -14.94 6.78 19.52
CA ALA A 159 -15.03 5.68 18.56
C ALA A 159 -13.65 5.04 18.31
N CYS A 160 -12.60 5.84 18.15
CA CYS A 160 -11.23 5.33 18.01
C CYS A 160 -10.82 4.44 19.17
N SER A 161 -11.11 4.85 20.41
CA SER A 161 -10.79 4.11 21.63
C SER A 161 -11.65 2.85 21.78
N LEU A 162 -12.98 2.99 21.66
CA LEU A 162 -13.93 1.88 21.82
C LEU A 162 -13.73 0.78 20.78
N PHE A 163 -13.48 1.16 19.52
CA PHE A 163 -13.31 0.21 18.42
C PHE A 163 -11.84 -0.09 18.07
N ARG A 164 -10.90 0.44 18.87
CA ARG A 164 -9.46 0.18 18.78
C ARG A 164 -8.85 0.45 17.39
N PHE A 165 -9.16 1.60 16.81
CA PHE A 165 -8.56 2.03 15.54
C PHE A 165 -7.08 2.40 15.73
N LEU A 166 -6.21 1.71 14.97
CA LEU A 166 -4.74 1.83 15.05
C LEU A 166 -4.22 3.00 14.23
N ASP A 167 -3.01 3.47 14.54
CA ASP A 167 -2.37 4.50 13.73
C ASP A 167 -1.71 3.93 12.47
N LEU A 168 -1.38 4.81 11.54
CA LEU A 168 -0.51 4.53 10.41
C LEU A 168 0.62 5.55 10.39
N PRO A 169 1.87 5.15 10.08
CA PRO A 169 2.91 6.12 9.80
C PRO A 169 2.57 6.87 8.51
N VAL A 170 2.75 8.18 8.55
CA VAL A 170 2.69 9.01 7.35
C VAL A 170 4.06 8.89 6.67
N ILE A 171 4.12 8.07 5.61
CA ILE A 171 5.31 7.91 4.77
C ILE A 171 5.00 8.50 3.40
N GLN A 172 5.88 9.39 2.95
CA GLN A 172 5.85 9.90 1.58
C GLN A 172 6.71 8.98 0.70
N PHE A 173 6.06 8.33 -0.25
CA PHE A 173 6.64 7.59 -1.35
C PHE A 173 6.86 8.51 -2.56
N SER A 174 6.03 9.53 -2.75
CA SER A 174 6.27 10.58 -3.74
C SER A 174 7.48 11.43 -3.34
N ARG A 175 8.32 11.78 -4.31
CA ARG A 175 9.39 12.79 -4.15
C ARG A 175 8.90 14.19 -4.46
#